data_AF-A0A2D5F7D5-F1
#
_entry.id   AF-A0A2D5F7D5-F1
#
_cell.length_a   1.000
_cell.length_b   1.000
_cell.length_c   1.000
_cell.angle_alpha   90.00
_cell.angle_beta   90.00
_cell.angle_gamma   90.00
#
_symmetry.space_group_name_H-M   'P 1'
#
loop_
_entity.id
_entity.type
_entity.pdbx_description
1 polymer ?
#
loop_
_entity_poly.entity_id
_entity_poly.type
_entity_poly.pdbx_seq_one_letter_code
_entity_poly.pdbx_strand_id
1 'polypeptide(L)'
;MLYPGVARTPHPPTASDCRDTGRRSSAQAGLAFSNAILGAVHAMSHSLGGYLDLPHGQCNSLLLEHVVAYNFQAAPERFGAVAEAMGIDTRGMTSADIKKRLMLRIVQLKQAVGLEGKLGQLGVSNSDIPYLSRFAMQDPCIMTNPRKSEQRDVEVVYEEAL
;
A
#
# COMPACT_ATOMS: atom_id res chain seq x y z
N MET A 1 4.30 -10.16 9.29
CA MET A 1 3.36 -11.31 9.44
C MET A 1 2.79 -11.83 8.12
N LEU A 2 3.01 -11.14 6.98
CA LEU A 2 2.76 -11.70 5.65
C LEU A 2 3.79 -12.78 5.23
N TYR A 3 4.86 -12.99 6.02
CA TYR A 3 5.99 -13.84 5.62
C TYR A 3 6.63 -14.83 6.62
N PRO A 4 6.13 -15.16 7.84
CA PRO A 4 6.73 -16.25 8.61
C PRO A 4 6.04 -17.61 8.41
N GLY A 5 5.07 -17.74 7.50
CA GLY A 5 4.26 -18.96 7.35
C GLY A 5 4.96 -20.18 6.72
N VAL A 6 6.16 -20.02 6.15
CA VAL A 6 6.82 -21.11 5.41
C VAL A 6 7.61 -22.06 6.34
N ALA A 7 7.73 -21.77 7.64
CA ALA A 7 8.67 -22.49 8.52
C ALA A 7 8.07 -23.17 9.77
N ARG A 8 6.74 -23.34 9.88
CA ARG A 8 6.14 -23.97 11.10
C ARG A 8 5.15 -25.12 10.88
N THR A 9 4.84 -25.49 9.64
CA THR A 9 4.05 -26.70 9.37
C THR A 9 4.97 -27.82 8.90
N PRO A 10 4.90 -29.05 9.45
CA PRO A 10 5.70 -30.19 8.99
C PRO A 10 5.36 -30.66 7.55
N HIS A 11 4.47 -29.95 6.88
CA HIS A 11 3.88 -30.27 5.58
C HIS A 11 3.61 -28.96 4.84
N PRO A 12 3.59 -29.01 3.49
CA PRO A 12 3.23 -27.85 2.67
C PRO A 12 1.83 -27.34 3.07
N PRO A 13 1.64 -26.00 3.12
CA PRO A 13 0.40 -25.42 3.62
C PRO A 13 -0.78 -25.81 2.74
N THR A 14 -1.87 -26.22 3.38
CA THR A 14 -3.13 -26.55 2.71
C THR A 14 -3.92 -25.27 2.38
N ALA A 15 -4.93 -25.39 1.51
CA ALA A 15 -5.81 -24.26 1.21
C ALA A 15 -6.54 -23.71 2.46
N SER A 16 -6.83 -24.56 3.45
CA SER A 16 -7.37 -24.15 4.76
C SER A 16 -6.36 -23.34 5.56
N ASP A 17 -5.09 -23.79 5.62
CA ASP A 17 -4.04 -23.08 6.35
C ASP A 17 -3.80 -21.67 5.77
N CYS A 18 -3.82 -21.55 4.44
CA CYS A 18 -3.71 -20.26 3.75
C CYS A 18 -4.90 -19.34 4.08
N ARG A 19 -6.13 -19.86 4.08
CA ARG A 19 -7.34 -19.08 4.43
C ARG A 19 -7.32 -18.60 5.87
N ASP A 20 -6.94 -19.45 6.81
CA ASP A 20 -6.88 -19.07 8.23
C ASP A 20 -5.78 -18.04 8.50
N THR A 21 -4.63 -18.20 7.86
CA THR A 21 -3.53 -17.22 7.95
C THR A 21 -3.94 -15.88 7.34
N GLY A 22 -4.63 -15.88 6.20
CA GLY A 22 -5.19 -14.68 5.57
C GLY A 22 -6.19 -13.98 6.47
N ARG A 23 -7.15 -14.72 7.06
CA ARG A 23 -8.16 -14.18 7.98
C ARG A 23 -7.53 -13.54 9.22
N ARG A 24 -6.54 -14.21 9.83
CA ARG A 24 -5.80 -13.69 10.99
C ARG A 24 -5.02 -12.42 10.64
N SER A 25 -4.37 -12.40 9.48
CA SER A 25 -3.63 -11.23 8.99
C SER A 25 -4.57 -10.04 8.77
N SER A 26 -5.73 -10.28 8.12
CA SER A 26 -6.75 -9.24 7.92
C SER A 26 -7.30 -8.71 9.25
N ALA A 27 -7.53 -9.58 10.23
CA ALA A 27 -8.00 -9.17 11.55
C ALA A 27 -6.95 -8.32 12.29
N GLN A 28 -5.67 -8.69 12.22
CA GLN A 28 -4.57 -7.92 12.82
C GLN A 28 -4.35 -6.58 12.11
N ALA A 29 -4.45 -6.55 10.77
CA ALA A 29 -4.46 -5.29 10.03
C ALA A 29 -5.62 -4.40 10.51
N GLY A 30 -6.82 -4.99 10.65
CA GLY A 30 -8.00 -4.37 11.28
C GLY A 30 -7.70 -3.68 12.59
N LEU A 31 -7.16 -4.44 13.55
CA LEU A 31 -6.80 -3.91 14.86
C LEU A 31 -5.74 -2.79 14.79
N ALA A 32 -4.82 -2.84 13.84
CA ALA A 32 -3.80 -1.81 13.67
C ALA A 32 -4.41 -0.51 13.12
N PHE A 33 -5.16 -0.56 12.02
CA PHE A 33 -5.72 0.66 11.41
C PHE A 33 -6.91 1.24 12.19
N SER A 34 -7.66 0.45 12.94
CA SER A 34 -8.71 0.96 13.83
C SER A 34 -8.16 1.86 14.95
N ASN A 35 -6.87 1.71 15.31
CA ASN A 35 -6.23 2.47 16.39
C ASN A 35 -5.23 3.53 15.90
N ALA A 36 -4.57 3.31 14.75
CA ALA A 36 -3.60 4.25 14.19
C ALA A 36 -4.18 5.14 13.07
N ILE A 37 -5.45 4.92 12.70
CA ILE A 37 -6.05 5.41 11.44
C ILE A 37 -5.19 4.88 10.26
N LEU A 38 -5.40 5.42 9.06
CA LEU A 38 -4.74 5.01 7.82
C LEU A 38 -3.82 6.14 7.33
N GLY A 39 -3.73 6.35 6.03
CA GLY A 39 -2.87 7.38 5.44
C GLY A 39 -3.31 7.70 4.01
N ALA A 40 -2.39 8.28 3.24
CA ALA A 40 -2.67 8.72 1.87
C ALA A 40 -3.23 7.61 0.96
N VAL A 41 -2.82 6.34 1.12
CA VAL A 41 -3.36 5.22 0.32
C VAL A 41 -4.88 5.15 0.41
N HIS A 42 -5.45 5.22 1.63
CA HIS A 42 -6.88 5.08 1.82
C HIS A 42 -7.63 6.36 1.43
N ALA A 43 -7.09 7.53 1.77
CA ALA A 43 -7.65 8.81 1.36
C ALA A 43 -7.81 8.90 -0.17
N MET A 44 -6.77 8.52 -0.90
CA MET A 44 -6.80 8.46 -2.36
C MET A 44 -7.75 7.35 -2.85
N SER A 45 -7.73 6.17 -2.23
CA SER A 45 -8.59 5.06 -2.63
C SER A 45 -10.09 5.30 -2.40
N HIS A 46 -10.48 6.06 -1.39
CA HIS A 46 -11.87 6.48 -1.19
C HIS A 46 -12.32 7.42 -2.31
N SER A 47 -11.47 8.40 -2.67
CA SER A 47 -11.78 9.29 -3.79
C SER A 47 -11.88 8.53 -5.12
N LEU A 48 -10.93 7.63 -5.39
CA LEU A 48 -10.93 6.82 -6.61
C LEU A 48 -12.12 5.84 -6.66
N GLY A 49 -12.40 5.17 -5.54
CA GLY A 49 -13.53 4.25 -5.41
C GLY A 49 -14.87 4.96 -5.60
N GLY A 50 -15.04 6.17 -5.07
CA GLY A 50 -16.23 6.97 -5.32
C GLY A 50 -16.34 7.47 -6.77
N TYR A 51 -15.23 7.63 -7.49
CA TYR A 51 -15.22 8.08 -8.87
C TYR A 51 -15.54 6.97 -9.88
N LEU A 52 -14.96 5.78 -9.69
CA LEU A 52 -15.05 4.66 -10.64
C LEU A 52 -15.93 3.49 -10.16
N ASP A 53 -16.48 3.55 -8.95
CA ASP A 53 -17.21 2.46 -8.30
C ASP A 53 -16.41 1.14 -8.23
N LEU A 54 -15.10 1.26 -7.97
CA LEU A 54 -14.17 0.13 -7.93
C LEU A 54 -14.11 -0.54 -6.55
N PRO A 55 -13.82 -1.86 -6.48
CA PRO A 55 -13.56 -2.54 -5.23
C PRO A 55 -12.42 -1.88 -4.45
N HIS A 56 -12.67 -1.53 -3.18
CA HIS A 56 -11.73 -0.76 -2.36
C HIS A 56 -10.33 -1.40 -2.25
N GLY A 57 -10.25 -2.73 -2.16
CA GLY A 57 -8.97 -3.46 -2.14
C GLY A 57 -8.17 -3.30 -3.43
N GLN A 58 -8.86 -3.21 -4.58
CA GLN A 58 -8.22 -2.95 -5.87
C GLN A 58 -7.65 -1.53 -5.91
N CYS A 59 -8.42 -0.51 -5.51
CA CYS A 59 -7.93 0.88 -5.43
C CYS A 59 -6.67 0.99 -4.56
N ASN A 60 -6.71 0.41 -3.36
CA ASN A 60 -5.56 0.41 -2.45
C ASN A 60 -4.33 -0.25 -3.09
N SER A 61 -4.50 -1.37 -3.79
CA SER A 61 -3.40 -2.09 -4.42
C SER A 61 -2.72 -1.31 -5.55
N LEU A 62 -3.49 -0.54 -6.32
CA LEU A 62 -2.99 0.29 -7.41
C LEU A 62 -2.13 1.44 -6.86
N LEU A 63 -2.55 2.04 -5.76
CA LEU A 63 -1.92 3.23 -5.18
C LEU A 63 -0.80 2.92 -4.17
N LEU A 64 -0.78 1.70 -3.60
CA LEU A 64 0.10 1.33 -2.49
C LEU A 64 1.57 1.62 -2.77
N GLU A 65 2.06 1.21 -3.93
CA GLU A 65 3.48 1.34 -4.26
C GLU A 65 3.92 2.82 -4.35
N HIS A 66 3.12 3.65 -5.03
CA HIS A 66 3.41 5.07 -5.22
C HIS A 66 3.37 5.83 -3.89
N VAL A 67 2.38 5.55 -3.03
CA VAL A 67 2.30 6.18 -1.71
C VAL A 67 3.43 5.72 -0.78
N VAL A 68 3.85 4.45 -0.83
CA VAL A 68 5.02 3.98 -0.08
C VAL A 68 6.27 4.71 -0.55
N ALA A 69 6.46 4.86 -1.86
CA ALA A 69 7.60 5.58 -2.42
C ALA A 69 7.62 7.06 -1.99
N TYR A 70 6.46 7.72 -1.97
CA TYR A 70 6.25 9.10 -1.52
C TYR A 70 6.54 9.28 -0.02
N ASN A 71 6.06 8.36 0.82
CA ASN A 71 6.18 8.45 2.26
C ASN A 71 7.52 7.96 2.83
N PHE A 72 8.30 7.19 2.06
CA PHE A 72 9.46 6.48 2.57
C PHE A 72 10.42 7.36 3.39
N GLN A 73 10.77 8.55 2.86
CA GLN A 73 11.72 9.45 3.49
C GLN A 73 11.21 10.11 4.77
N ALA A 74 9.88 10.21 4.95
CA ALA A 74 9.29 10.77 6.16
C ALA A 74 9.31 9.77 7.33
N ALA A 75 9.45 8.48 7.06
CA ALA A 75 9.42 7.43 8.08
C ALA A 75 10.31 6.21 7.74
N PRO A 76 11.60 6.40 7.42
CA PRO A 76 12.46 5.35 6.89
C PRO A 76 12.59 4.15 7.84
N GLU A 77 12.66 4.39 9.15
CA GLU A 77 12.73 3.34 10.18
C GLU A 77 11.46 2.47 10.21
N ARG A 78 10.28 3.10 10.09
CA ARG A 78 9.00 2.38 10.05
C ARG A 78 8.91 1.50 8.80
N PHE A 79 9.37 2.00 7.65
CA PHE A 79 9.44 1.20 6.42
C PHE A 79 10.53 0.13 6.46
N GLY A 80 11.61 0.32 7.21
CA GLY A 80 12.60 -0.71 7.53
C GLY A 80 11.98 -1.88 8.27
N ALA A 81 11.20 -1.62 9.33
CA ALA A 81 10.48 -2.66 10.05
C ALA A 81 9.45 -3.41 9.16
N VAL A 82 8.79 -2.69 8.24
CA VAL A 82 7.91 -3.31 7.24
C VAL A 82 8.69 -4.22 6.30
N ALA A 83 9.85 -3.78 5.80
CA ALA A 83 10.70 -4.58 4.93
C ALA A 83 11.14 -5.89 5.61
N GLU A 84 11.60 -5.82 6.86
CA GLU A 84 11.93 -7.01 7.67
C GLU A 84 10.73 -7.94 7.86
N ALA A 85 9.55 -7.38 8.16
CA ALA A 85 8.32 -8.15 8.32
C ALA A 85 7.83 -8.82 7.02
N MET A 86 8.31 -8.35 5.86
CA MET A 86 8.11 -8.93 4.52
C MET A 86 9.22 -9.91 4.11
N GLY A 87 10.15 -10.21 5.02
CA GLY A 87 11.24 -11.18 4.82
C GLY A 87 12.47 -10.61 4.10
N ILE A 88 12.64 -9.29 4.07
CA ILE A 88 13.83 -8.64 3.51
C ILE A 88 14.88 -8.51 4.61
N ASP A 89 16.08 -9.06 4.39
CA ASP A 89 17.23 -8.81 5.28
C ASP A 89 17.77 -7.39 5.03
N THR A 90 17.65 -6.52 6.02
CA THR A 90 18.02 -5.09 5.98
C THR A 90 19.41 -4.83 6.54
N ARG A 91 20.11 -5.84 7.08
CA ARG A 91 21.40 -5.65 7.77
C ARG A 91 22.46 -5.09 6.83
N GLY A 92 23.10 -4.00 7.25
CA GLY A 92 24.13 -3.31 6.46
C GLY A 92 23.62 -2.57 5.23
N MET A 93 22.30 -2.46 5.03
CA MET A 93 21.72 -1.71 3.92
C MET A 93 21.54 -0.24 4.25
N THR A 94 21.66 0.62 3.24
CA THR A 94 21.28 2.03 3.36
C THR A 94 19.76 2.19 3.26
N SER A 95 19.21 3.32 3.70
CA SER A 95 17.78 3.63 3.53
C SER A 95 17.34 3.57 2.06
N ALA A 96 18.21 3.95 1.13
CA ALA A 96 17.93 3.87 -0.30
C ALA A 96 17.83 2.42 -0.80
N ASP A 97 18.72 1.54 -0.31
CA ASP A 97 18.68 0.11 -0.64
C ASP A 97 17.43 -0.57 -0.08
N ILE A 98 17.08 -0.25 1.17
CA ILE A 98 15.84 -0.75 1.81
C ILE A 98 14.62 -0.30 1.00
N LYS A 99 14.54 0.99 0.61
CA LYS A 99 13.46 1.49 -0.26
C LYS A 99 13.38 0.67 -1.54
N LYS A 100 14.49 0.50 -2.25
CA LYS A 100 14.54 -0.23 -3.52
C LYS A 100 14.05 -1.68 -3.36
N ARG A 101 14.51 -2.38 -2.31
CA ARG A 101 14.11 -3.77 -2.04
C ARG A 101 12.64 -3.88 -1.64
N LEU A 102 12.15 -2.98 -0.80
CA LEU A 102 10.76 -2.92 -0.39
C LEU A 102 9.83 -2.67 -1.59
N MET A 103 10.17 -1.71 -2.44
CA MET A 103 9.40 -1.41 -3.66
C MET A 103 9.32 -2.63 -4.59
N LEU A 104 10.46 -3.27 -4.87
CA LEU A 104 10.50 -4.49 -5.68
C LEU A 104 9.62 -5.59 -5.07
N ARG A 105 9.65 -5.74 -3.74
CA ARG A 105 8.87 -6.74 -3.03
C ARG A 105 7.37 -6.50 -3.12
N ILE A 106 6.93 -5.24 -3.03
CA ILE A 106 5.53 -4.85 -3.18
C ILE A 106 5.05 -5.17 -4.60
N VAL A 107 5.83 -4.80 -5.63
CA VAL A 107 5.53 -5.10 -7.03
C VAL A 107 5.39 -6.61 -7.24
N GLN A 108 6.36 -7.40 -6.79
CA GLN A 108 6.31 -8.86 -6.91
C GLN A 108 5.09 -9.47 -6.21
N LEU A 109 4.68 -8.93 -5.06
CA LEU A 109 3.49 -9.39 -4.36
C LEU A 109 2.22 -9.08 -5.16
N LYS A 110 2.10 -7.87 -5.71
CA LYS A 110 0.99 -7.46 -6.60
C LYS A 110 0.88 -8.39 -7.81
N GLN A 111 2.02 -8.66 -8.46
CA GLN A 111 2.10 -9.56 -9.62
C GLN A 111 1.66 -10.98 -9.28
N ALA A 112 2.15 -11.53 -8.16
CA ALA A 112 1.81 -12.89 -7.72
C ALA A 112 0.31 -13.10 -7.44
N VAL A 113 -0.44 -12.02 -7.16
CA VAL A 113 -1.90 -12.06 -6.94
C VAL A 113 -2.72 -11.49 -8.10
N GLY A 114 -2.09 -11.17 -9.23
CA GLY A 114 -2.77 -10.68 -10.44
C GLY A 114 -3.25 -9.22 -10.38
N LEU A 115 -2.63 -8.37 -9.55
CA LEU A 115 -3.00 -6.97 -9.36
C LEU A 115 -2.02 -6.02 -10.09
N GLU A 116 -1.85 -6.21 -11.40
CA GLU A 116 -0.86 -5.49 -12.23
C GLU A 116 -1.42 -4.29 -13.00
N GLY A 117 -2.54 -3.72 -12.55
CA GLY A 117 -3.21 -2.63 -13.24
C GLY A 117 -2.55 -1.25 -13.05
N LYS A 118 -2.86 -0.34 -13.97
CA LYS A 118 -2.62 1.10 -13.85
C LYS A 118 -3.93 1.88 -13.89
N LEU A 119 -3.95 3.09 -13.31
CA LEU A 119 -5.16 3.91 -13.31
C LEU A 119 -5.63 4.28 -14.72
N GLY A 120 -4.71 4.50 -15.66
CA GLY A 120 -5.06 4.80 -17.05
C GLY A 120 -5.85 3.69 -17.75
N GLN A 121 -5.60 2.44 -17.37
CA GLN A 121 -6.33 1.28 -17.91
C GLN A 121 -7.77 1.18 -17.38
N LEU A 122 -8.05 1.88 -16.28
CA LEU A 122 -9.36 1.93 -15.62
C LEU A 122 -10.16 3.18 -15.99
N GLY A 123 -9.66 3.96 -16.97
CA GLY A 123 -10.35 5.15 -17.48
C GLY A 123 -9.99 6.45 -16.74
N VAL A 124 -9.02 6.45 -15.83
CA VAL A 124 -8.52 7.70 -15.23
C VAL A 124 -7.60 8.41 -16.22
N SER A 125 -7.80 9.71 -16.36
CA SER A 125 -6.98 10.59 -17.18
C SER A 125 -6.30 11.67 -16.34
N ASN A 126 -5.29 12.34 -16.90
CA ASN A 126 -4.62 13.46 -16.23
C ASN A 126 -5.61 14.59 -15.83
N SER A 127 -6.70 14.77 -16.59
CA SER A 127 -7.73 15.78 -16.27
C SER A 127 -8.57 15.45 -15.04
N ASP A 128 -8.62 14.18 -14.62
CA ASP A 128 -9.37 13.75 -13.44
C ASP A 128 -8.56 13.96 -12.14
N ILE A 129 -7.24 14.05 -12.26
CA ILE A 129 -6.31 14.09 -11.11
C ILE A 129 -6.59 15.27 -10.16
N PRO A 130 -6.80 16.52 -10.63
CA PRO A 130 -7.10 17.62 -9.71
C PRO A 130 -8.39 17.40 -8.91
N TYR A 131 -9.40 16.79 -9.53
CA TYR A 131 -10.65 16.43 -8.86
C TYR A 131 -10.39 15.36 -7.79
N LEU A 132 -9.75 14.25 -8.17
CA LEU A 132 -9.45 13.14 -7.26
C LEU A 132 -8.58 13.58 -6.07
N SER A 133 -7.56 14.39 -6.32
CA SER A 133 -6.68 14.91 -5.27
C SER A 133 -7.41 15.83 -4.31
N ARG A 134 -8.31 16.69 -4.80
CA ARG A 134 -9.12 17.57 -3.94
C ARG A 134 -9.99 16.77 -2.96
N PHE A 135 -10.61 15.69 -3.41
CA PHE A 135 -11.43 14.83 -2.54
C PHE A 135 -10.57 14.02 -1.57
N ALA A 136 -9.43 13.49 -2.04
CA ALA A 136 -8.49 12.80 -1.16
C ALA A 136 -7.97 13.71 -0.03
N MET A 137 -7.74 15.00 -0.30
CA MET A 137 -7.33 15.98 0.71
C MET A 137 -8.42 16.32 1.75
N GLN A 138 -9.69 16.00 1.47
CA GLN A 138 -10.79 16.16 2.42
C GLN A 138 -11.04 14.90 3.26
N ASP A 139 -10.41 13.78 2.91
CA ASP A 139 -10.56 12.52 3.63
C ASP A 139 -9.78 12.57 4.96
N PRO A 140 -10.40 12.22 6.10
CA PRO A 140 -9.74 12.23 7.41
C PRO A 140 -8.47 11.37 7.48
N CYS A 141 -8.35 10.32 6.65
CA CYS A 141 -7.17 9.46 6.61
C CYS A 141 -5.90 10.21 6.18
N ILE A 142 -6.01 11.31 5.43
CA ILE A 142 -4.83 12.08 4.98
C ILE A 142 -4.11 12.74 6.16
N MET A 143 -4.83 13.06 7.24
CA MET A 143 -4.29 13.76 8.41
C MET A 143 -3.28 12.93 9.19
N THR A 144 -3.39 11.60 9.14
CA THR A 144 -2.48 10.67 9.83
C THR A 144 -1.36 10.15 8.92
N ASN A 145 -1.25 10.67 7.69
CA ASN A 145 -0.16 10.33 6.80
C ASN A 145 1.19 10.81 7.39
N PRO A 146 2.26 9.99 7.40
CA PRO A 146 3.53 10.34 8.05
C PRO A 146 4.22 11.56 7.41
N ARG A 147 3.90 11.87 6.16
CA ARG A 147 4.31 13.10 5.48
C ARG A 147 3.11 14.03 5.37
N LYS A 148 3.22 15.26 5.89
CA LYS A 148 2.23 16.30 5.62
C LYS A 148 2.12 16.48 4.11
N SER A 149 0.92 16.25 3.57
CA SER A 149 0.66 16.27 2.14
C SER A 149 -0.11 17.52 1.77
N GLU A 150 0.28 18.14 0.66
CA GLU A 150 -0.53 19.16 -0.01
C GLU A 150 -1.23 18.56 -1.23
N GLN A 151 -2.21 19.27 -1.79
CA GLN A 151 -2.95 18.76 -2.96
C GLN A 151 -1.99 18.39 -4.10
N ARG A 152 -0.98 19.21 -4.39
CA ARG A 152 -0.01 18.93 -5.45
C ARG A 152 0.81 17.66 -5.20
N ASP A 153 1.15 17.36 -3.95
CA ASP A 153 1.82 16.10 -3.63
C ASP A 153 0.94 14.91 -4.02
N VAL A 154 -0.35 14.95 -3.67
CA VAL A 154 -1.32 13.89 -3.98
C VAL A 154 -1.53 13.75 -5.48
N GLU A 155 -1.56 14.87 -6.22
CA GLU A 155 -1.63 14.86 -7.68
C GLU A 155 -0.43 14.14 -8.30
N VAL A 156 0.78 14.42 -7.84
CA VAL A 156 1.99 13.73 -8.31
C VAL A 156 1.89 12.22 -8.07
N VAL A 157 1.36 11.78 -6.92
CA VAL A 157 1.19 10.35 -6.64
C VAL A 157 0.16 9.72 -7.58
N TYR A 158 -0.93 10.42 -7.93
CA TYR A 158 -1.87 9.94 -8.95
C TYR A 158 -1.26 9.89 -10.35
N GLU A 159 -0.46 10.89 -10.71
CA GLU A 159 0.26 10.97 -12.00
C GLU A 159 1.23 9.79 -12.15
N GLU A 160 1.95 9.44 -11.09
CA GLU A 160 2.84 8.27 -11.09
C GLU A 160 2.08 6.94 -11.25
N ALA A 161 0.81 6.89 -10.83
CA ALA A 161 -0.04 5.71 -10.86
C ALA A 161 -0.86 5.53 -12.17
N LEU A 162 -0.78 6.49 -13.09
CA LEU A 162 -1.37 6.38 -14.44
C LEU A 162 -0.66 5.35 -15.33
#